data_AF-A0A351IXM0-F1
#
_entry.id   AF-A0A351IXM0-F1
#
_cell.length_a   1.000
_cell.length_b   1.000
_cell.length_c   1.000
_cell.angle_alpha   90.00
_cell.angle_beta   90.00
_cell.angle_gamma   90.00
#
_symmetry.space_group_name_H-M   'P 1'
#
loop_
_entity.id
_entity.type
_entity.pdbx_description
1 polymer ?
#
loop_
_entity_poly.entity_id
_entity_poly.type
_entity_poly.pdbx_seq_one_letter_code
_entity_poly.pdbx_strand_id
1 'polypeptide(L)'
;IRANTPQSLELEAFVHGAMCVSYSGRCLLSHYLANRDSNQGNCAHPCRWDYALVEEKRPGEYLPVIEDENGTYIMNSKDMCM
;
A
#
# COMPACT_ATOMS: atom_id res chain seq x y z
N ILE A 1 6.43 12.77 -27.21
CA ILE A 1 7.31 13.90 -26.82
C ILE A 1 8.40 14.12 -27.86
N ARG A 2 9.28 13.15 -28.15
CA ARG A 2 10.39 13.35 -29.10
C ARG A 2 10.01 13.64 -30.55
N ALA A 3 8.92 13.07 -31.05
CA ALA A 3 8.43 13.39 -32.40
C ALA A 3 7.90 14.84 -32.53
N ASN A 4 7.61 15.51 -31.41
CA ASN A 4 6.92 16.81 -31.37
C ASN A 4 7.75 17.92 -30.68
N THR A 5 9.06 17.74 -30.52
CA THR A 5 9.95 18.72 -29.86
C THR A 5 11.25 18.89 -30.65
N PRO A 6 11.92 20.06 -30.58
CA PRO A 6 13.19 20.29 -31.26
C PRO A 6 14.27 19.26 -30.87
N GLN A 7 15.13 18.89 -31.82
CA GLN A 7 16.20 17.91 -31.60
C GLN A 7 17.20 18.34 -30.52
N SER A 8 17.42 19.65 -30.39
CA SER A 8 18.34 20.26 -29.42
C SER A 8 17.78 20.40 -28.01
N LEU A 9 16.48 20.15 -27.81
CA LEU A 9 15.85 20.28 -26.50
C LEU A 9 16.23 19.07 -25.64
N GLU A 10 16.92 19.26 -24.52
CA GLU A 10 17.18 18.17 -23.56
C GLU A 10 15.88 17.78 -22.83
N LEU A 11 15.74 16.48 -22.51
CA LEU A 11 14.58 15.96 -21.78
C LEU A 11 15.06 15.38 -20.46
N GLU A 12 14.44 15.82 -19.37
CA GLU A 12 14.59 15.26 -18.04
C GLU A 12 13.25 14.67 -17.60
N ALA A 13 13.28 13.54 -16.92
CA ALA A 13 12.09 12.89 -16.39
C ALA A 13 12.31 12.51 -14.93
N PHE A 14 11.37 12.91 -14.07
CA PHE A 14 11.36 12.55 -12.66
C PHE A 14 10.38 11.40 -12.44
N VAL A 15 10.88 10.29 -11.91
CA VAL A 15 10.06 9.14 -11.52
C VAL A 15 9.86 9.17 -10.01
N HIS A 16 8.60 9.32 -9.57
CA HIS A 16 8.26 9.50 -8.15
C HIS A 16 8.22 8.19 -7.33
N GLY A 17 8.63 7.06 -7.91
CA GLY A 17 8.60 5.77 -7.25
C GLY A 17 7.21 5.39 -6.75
N ALA A 18 7.14 4.68 -5.62
CA ALA A 18 5.87 4.28 -5.02
C ALA A 18 5.19 5.45 -4.31
N MET A 19 4.02 5.88 -4.81
CA MET A 19 3.19 6.86 -4.11
C MET A 19 2.59 6.23 -2.84
N CYS A 20 2.93 6.80 -1.69
CA CYS A 20 2.50 6.31 -0.40
C CYS A 20 1.08 6.80 -0.06
N VAL A 21 0.27 5.93 0.56
CA VAL A 21 -0.85 6.37 1.39
C VAL A 21 -0.24 6.82 2.72
N SER A 22 -0.01 8.11 2.85
CA SER A 22 0.52 8.72 4.08
C SER A 22 -0.38 9.87 4.53
N TYR A 23 -0.73 9.90 5.81
CA TYR A 23 -1.33 11.08 6.41
C TYR A 23 -0.21 12.07 6.76
N SER A 24 -0.32 13.31 6.27
CA SER A 24 0.69 14.36 6.51
C SER A 24 2.12 14.00 6.07
N GLY A 25 2.27 13.18 5.03
CA GLY A 25 3.58 12.80 4.47
C GLY A 25 4.41 11.85 5.33
N ARG A 26 3.86 11.32 6.44
CA ARG A 26 4.57 10.40 7.33
C ARG A 26 4.00 9.00 7.17
N CYS A 27 4.87 8.04 6.84
CA CYS A 27 4.53 6.62 6.80
C CYS A 27 5.27 5.89 7.93
N LEU A 28 4.52 5.23 8.83
CA LEU A 28 5.07 4.47 9.96
C LEU A 28 4.99 2.95 9.77
N LEU A 29 4.23 2.49 8.76
CA LEU A 29 3.91 1.08 8.57
C LEU A 29 5.16 0.23 8.33
N SER A 30 6.03 0.68 7.42
CA SER A 30 7.28 -0.05 7.07
C SER A 30 8.29 -0.04 8.20
N HIS A 31 8.37 1.06 8.95
CA HIS A 31 9.25 1.13 10.11
C HIS A 31 8.79 0.12 11.17
N TYR A 32 7.49 0.06 11.44
CA TYR A 32 6.93 -0.83 12.45
C TYR A 32 7.01 -2.32 12.06
N LEU A 33 6.60 -2.68 10.84
CA LEU A 33 6.47 -4.08 10.42
C LEU A 33 7.77 -4.69 9.88
N ALA A 34 8.64 -3.89 9.27
CA ALA A 34 9.81 -4.37 8.54
C ALA A 34 11.14 -3.76 9.01
N ASN A 35 11.11 -2.93 10.06
CA ASN A 35 12.26 -2.17 10.55
C ASN A 35 12.97 -1.36 9.44
N ARG A 36 12.16 -0.83 8.52
CA ARG A 36 12.61 -0.14 7.30
C ARG A 36 11.93 1.22 7.18
N ASP A 37 12.68 2.31 7.33
CA ASP A 37 12.11 3.67 7.40
C ASP A 37 11.68 4.19 6.01
N SER A 38 10.36 4.31 5.83
CA SER A 38 9.76 4.88 4.62
C SER A 38 10.14 6.34 4.38
N ASN A 39 10.34 7.13 5.44
CA ASN A 39 10.63 8.57 5.32
C ASN A 39 12.08 8.83 4.87
N GLN A 40 12.93 7.79 4.91
CA GLN A 40 14.29 7.79 4.36
C GLN A 40 14.35 7.11 2.98
N GLY A 41 13.20 6.83 2.35
CA GLY A 41 13.14 6.16 1.05
C GLY A 41 13.40 4.65 1.09
N ASN A 42 13.48 4.04 2.28
CA ASN A 42 13.77 2.62 2.44
C ASN A 42 12.51 1.77 2.67
N CYS A 43 11.36 2.16 2.11
CA CYS A 43 10.08 1.49 2.34
C CYS A 43 10.09 0.02 1.87
N ALA A 44 9.55 -0.89 2.69
CA ALA A 44 9.36 -2.32 2.37
C ALA A 44 8.01 -2.63 1.69
N HIS A 45 7.21 -1.59 1.45
CA HIS A 45 5.88 -1.65 0.86
C HIS A 45 4.88 -2.55 1.63
N PRO A 46 4.83 -2.49 2.97
CA PRO A 46 3.91 -3.36 3.72
C PRO A 46 2.45 -3.09 3.42
N CYS A 47 2.06 -1.89 2.98
CA CYS A 47 0.69 -1.62 2.55
C CYS A 47 0.22 -2.44 1.34
N ARG A 48 1.12 -3.19 0.67
CA ARG A 48 0.83 -4.05 -0.48
C ARG A 48 1.06 -5.53 -0.21
N TRP A 49 1.38 -5.88 1.04
CA TRP A 49 1.53 -7.29 1.41
C TRP A 49 0.17 -7.96 1.50
N ASP A 50 0.17 -9.28 1.37
CA ASP A 50 -1.03 -10.08 1.60
C ASP A 50 -1.29 -10.16 3.10
N TYR A 51 -2.47 -9.71 3.52
CA TYR A 51 -2.93 -9.81 4.89
C TYR A 51 -4.15 -10.72 4.98
N ALA A 52 -4.24 -11.45 6.09
CA ALA A 52 -5.44 -12.17 6.48
C ALA A 52 -5.87 -11.70 7.87
N LEU A 53 -7.17 -11.66 8.11
CA LEU A 53 -7.71 -11.37 9.43
C LEU A 53 -7.66 -12.64 10.29
N VAL A 54 -7.33 -12.47 11.57
CA VAL A 54 -7.34 -13.53 12.57
C VAL A 54 -8.19 -13.08 13.74
N GLU A 55 -9.11 -13.96 14.17
CA GLU A 55 -9.94 -13.73 15.36
C GLU A 55 -9.24 -14.32 16.59
N GLU A 56 -9.23 -13.58 17.70
CA GLU A 56 -8.63 -14.04 18.97
C GLU A 56 -9.20 -15.39 19.46
N LYS A 57 -10.50 -15.60 19.25
CA LYS A 57 -11.23 -16.79 19.73
C LYS A 57 -11.09 -18.01 18.80
N ARG A 58 -10.54 -17.85 17.60
CA ARG A 58 -10.34 -18.91 16.60
C ARG A 58 -8.89 -18.93 16.10
N PRO A 59 -7.93 -19.27 16.98
CA PRO A 59 -6.53 -19.32 16.60
C PRO A 59 -6.29 -20.34 15.48
N GLY A 60 -5.59 -19.92 14.43
CA GLY A 60 -5.25 -20.76 13.27
C GLY A 60 -6.27 -20.71 12.11
N GLU A 61 -7.39 -20.01 12.29
CA GLU A 61 -8.33 -19.71 11.20
C GLU A 61 -8.00 -18.34 10.60
N TYR A 62 -7.65 -18.32 9.32
CA TYR A 62 -7.32 -17.10 8.57
C TYR A 62 -8.49 -16.72 7.68
N LEU A 63 -9.09 -15.57 7.95
CA LEU A 63 -10.15 -15.01 7.11
C LEU A 63 -9.51 -14.17 6.00
N PRO A 64 -9.64 -14.58 4.72
CA PRO A 64 -9.07 -13.82 3.62
C PRO A 64 -9.81 -12.49 3.46
N VAL A 65 -9.07 -11.44 3.11
CA VAL A 65 -9.66 -10.17 2.70
C VAL A 65 -10.20 -10.33 1.28
N ILE A 66 -11.52 -10.23 1.13
CA ILE A 66 -12.20 -10.42 -0.17
C ILE A 66 -12.46 -9.05 -0.80
N GLU A 67 -12.14 -8.94 -2.08
CA GLU A 67 -12.38 -7.77 -2.91
C GLU A 67 -13.35 -8.14 -4.04
N ASP A 68 -14.45 -7.39 -4.18
CA ASP A 68 -15.39 -7.53 -5.30
C ASP A 68 -15.49 -6.22 -6.11
N GLU A 69 -16.43 -6.15 -7.06
CA GLU A 69 -16.64 -4.98 -7.92
C GLU A 69 -16.97 -3.68 -7.14
N ASN A 70 -17.44 -3.79 -5.89
CA ASN A 70 -17.79 -2.69 -5.01
C ASN A 70 -16.68 -2.34 -4.01
N GLY A 71 -15.58 -3.11 -3.98
CA GLY A 71 -14.37 -2.82 -3.21
C GLY A 71 -13.98 -3.91 -2.23
N THR A 72 -13.05 -3.57 -1.34
CA THR A 72 -12.50 -4.47 -0.33
C THR A 72 -13.34 -4.44 0.95
N TYR A 73 -13.77 -5.61 1.45
CA TYR A 73 -14.48 -5.70 2.71
C TYR A 73 -13.55 -6.15 3.83
N ILE A 74 -13.34 -5.27 4.81
CA ILE A 74 -12.57 -5.55 6.03
C ILE A 74 -13.45 -5.14 7.21
N MET A 75 -13.76 -6.08 8.11
CA MET A 75 -14.56 -5.84 9.32
C MET A 75 -15.96 -5.27 9.02
N ASN A 76 -16.64 -5.79 7.98
CA ASN A 76 -18.01 -5.37 7.66
C ASN A 76 -19.01 -5.96 8.67
N SER A 77 -20.30 -5.59 8.59
CA SER A 77 -21.33 -6.09 9.52
C SER A 77 -21.45 -7.62 9.54
N LYS A 78 -21.22 -8.28 8.39
CA LYS A 78 -21.20 -9.74 8.26
C LYS A 78 -20.02 -10.36 9.01
N ASP A 79 -18.85 -9.71 8.98
CA ASP A 79 -17.65 -10.14 9.69
C ASP A 79 -17.74 -9.88 11.20
N MET A 80 -18.38 -8.78 11.60
CA MET A 80 -18.53 -8.40 13.01
C MET A 80 -19.72 -9.05 13.73
N CYS A 81 -20.42 -10.00 13.09
CA CYS A 81 -21.66 -10.60 13.61
C CYS A 81 -22.70 -9.56 14.09
N MET A 82 -22.88 -8.46 13.35
CA MET A 82 -23.92 -7.45 13.61
C MET A 82 -25.14 -7.64 12.71
#